data_AF-A0A438CIY3-F1
#
_entry.id   AF-A0A438CIY3-F1
#
_cell.length_a   1.000
_cell.length_b   1.000
_cell.length_c   1.000
_cell.angle_alpha   90.00
_cell.angle_beta   90.00
_cell.angle_gamma   90.00
#
_symmetry.space_group_name_H-M   'P 1'
#
loop_
_entity.id
_entity.type
_entity.pdbx_description
1 polymer ?
#
loop_
_entity_poly.entity_id
_entity_poly.type
_entity_poly.pdbx_seq_one_letter_code
_entity_poly.pdbx_strand_id
1 'polypeptide(L)'
;MLLRAEERNLLESFKEDLQTLKSLLLVFGHISGLKVNLDKSNIYGINLDQNNLSRLAEMLDCKVSGWLILYLGLPLGGNPKACGFWDPVIERI
;
A
#
# COMPACT_ATOMS: atom_id res chain seq x y z
N MET A 1 1.01 1.49 0.50
CA MET A 1 1.14 2.67 -0.40
C MET A 1 -0.17 2.80 -1.18
N LEU A 2 -0.75 3.99 -1.30
CA LEU A 2 -2.04 4.24 -1.99
C LEU A 2 -1.81 4.99 -3.28
N LEU A 3 -2.28 4.45 -4.41
CA LEU A 3 -1.84 4.86 -5.74
C LEU A 3 -3.02 4.90 -6.72
N ARG A 4 -3.22 6.03 -7.39
CA ARG A 4 -4.24 6.23 -8.43
C ARG A 4 -3.55 6.31 -9.79
N ALA A 5 -4.01 5.52 -10.75
CA ALA A 5 -3.54 5.58 -12.14
C ALA A 5 -4.69 6.03 -13.03
N GLU A 6 -4.45 7.01 -13.91
CA GLU A 6 -5.45 7.49 -14.87
C GLU A 6 -5.05 7.32 -16.35
N GLU A 7 -3.78 7.09 -16.72
CA GLU A 7 -3.38 6.90 -18.14
C GLU A 7 -2.16 5.95 -18.32
N ARG A 8 -1.98 5.38 -19.52
CA ARG A 8 -0.88 4.42 -19.82
C ARG A 8 0.52 5.03 -19.78
N ASN A 9 0.69 6.28 -20.22
CA ASN A 9 1.99 6.98 -20.11
C ASN A 9 2.32 7.29 -18.65
N LEU A 10 1.30 7.58 -17.83
CA LEU A 10 1.45 7.74 -16.39
C LEU A 10 1.88 6.43 -15.73
N LEU A 11 1.40 5.26 -16.18
CA LEU A 11 1.74 3.98 -15.58
C LEU A 11 3.23 3.62 -15.71
N GLU A 12 3.88 3.92 -16.84
CA GLU A 12 5.32 3.62 -17.01
C GLU A 12 6.20 4.54 -16.14
N SER A 13 5.96 5.86 -16.16
CA SER A 13 6.63 6.79 -15.25
C SER A 13 6.41 6.38 -13.78
N PHE A 14 5.20 5.94 -13.45
CA PHE A 14 4.86 5.49 -12.12
C PHE A 14 5.62 4.22 -11.67
N LYS A 15 5.95 3.30 -12.59
CA LYS A 15 6.81 2.16 -12.27
C LYS A 15 8.22 2.58 -11.90
N GLU A 16 8.78 3.55 -12.63
CA GLU A 16 10.11 4.09 -12.37
C GLU A 16 10.18 4.74 -10.98
N ASP A 17 9.15 5.52 -10.62
CA ASP A 17 9.02 6.11 -9.29
C ASP A 17 8.95 5.04 -8.20
N LEU A 18 8.20 3.96 -8.42
CA LEU A 18 8.09 2.85 -7.49
C LEU A 18 9.42 2.10 -7.30
N GLN A 19 10.18 1.87 -8.36
CA GLN A 19 11.52 1.29 -8.27
C GLN A 19 12.49 2.20 -7.53
N THR A 20 12.40 3.51 -7.78
CA THR A 20 13.18 4.51 -7.07
C THR A 20 12.87 4.49 -5.57
N LEU A 21 11.58 4.44 -5.21
CA LEU A 21 11.15 4.34 -3.83
C LEU A 21 11.64 3.06 -3.15
N LYS A 22 11.52 1.91 -3.82
CA LYS A 22 12.05 0.63 -3.31
C LYS A 22 13.54 0.74 -3.01
N SER A 23 14.30 1.27 -3.97
CA SER A 23 15.74 1.49 -3.82
C SER A 23 16.06 2.42 -2.65
N LEU A 24 15.33 3.53 -2.52
CA LEU A 24 15.49 4.48 -1.43
C LEU A 24 15.24 3.84 -0.06
N LEU A 25 14.17 3.04 0.06
CA LEU A 25 13.85 2.32 1.29
C LEU A 25 14.95 1.32 1.67
N LEU A 26 15.47 0.56 0.69
CA LEU A 26 16.55 -0.39 0.92
C LEU A 26 17.84 0.30 1.37
N VAL A 27 18.22 1.40 0.70
CA VAL A 27 19.39 2.21 1.07
C VAL A 27 19.20 2.83 2.46
N PHE A 28 18.03 3.39 2.74
CA PHE A 28 17.69 3.91 4.07
C PHE A 28 17.79 2.84 5.14
N GLY A 29 17.23 1.65 4.89
CA GLY A 29 17.34 0.51 5.80
C GLY A 29 18.79 0.15 6.07
N HIS A 30 19.61 0.08 5.01
CA HIS A 30 21.03 -0.22 5.15
C HIS A 30 21.77 0.82 6.01
N ILE A 31 21.58 2.12 5.75
CA ILE A 31 22.25 3.21 6.48
C ILE A 31 21.76 3.29 7.94
N SER A 32 20.47 3.10 8.17
CA SER A 32 19.87 3.17 9.51
C SER A 32 20.07 1.89 10.35
N GLY A 33 20.60 0.81 9.77
CA GLY A 33 20.67 -0.50 10.40
C GLY A 33 19.30 -1.19 10.54
N LEU A 34 18.28 -0.71 9.83
CA LEU A 34 16.93 -1.29 9.82
C LEU A 34 16.76 -2.27 8.66
N LYS A 35 16.01 -3.35 8.88
CA LYS A 35 15.58 -4.24 7.80
C LYS A 35 14.19 -3.85 7.31
N VAL A 36 14.11 -3.37 6.07
CA VAL A 36 12.82 -3.14 5.40
C VAL A 36 12.10 -4.48 5.23
N ASN A 37 10.85 -4.56 5.69
CA ASN A 37 10.02 -5.76 5.58
C ASN A 37 8.98 -5.57 4.47
N LEU A 38 9.33 -6.05 3.27
CA LEU A 38 8.45 -5.95 2.10
C LEU A 38 7.28 -6.95 2.18
N ASP A 39 7.43 -8.07 2.90
CA ASP A 39 6.35 -9.05 3.15
C ASP A 39 5.18 -8.49 3.97
N LYS A 40 5.45 -7.47 4.81
CA LYS A 40 4.44 -6.70 5.56
C LYS A 40 3.92 -5.50 4.80
N SER A 41 4.54 -5.16 3.67
CA SER A 41 4.15 -4.04 2.84
C SER A 41 3.07 -4.47 1.86
N ASN A 42 2.10 -3.59 1.63
CA ASN A 42 0.99 -3.82 0.71
C ASN A 42 0.86 -2.68 -0.30
N ILE A 43 0.55 -3.04 -1.53
CA ILE A 43 0.15 -2.11 -2.59
C ILE A 43 -1.36 -2.20 -2.82
N TYR A 44 -1.96 -1.03 -3.04
CA TYR A 44 -3.38 -0.87 -3.31
C TYR A 44 -3.53 -0.04 -4.59
N GLY A 45 -4.29 -0.55 -5.56
CA GLY A 45 -4.61 0.15 -6.80
C GLY A 45 -5.93 0.90 -6.69
N ILE A 46 -5.94 2.18 -7.01
CA ILE A 46 -7.14 2.99 -7.21
C ILE A 46 -7.33 3.14 -8.72
N ASN A 47 -8.47 2.67 -9.23
CA ASN A 47 -8.80 2.66 -10.66
C ASN A 47 -7.76 1.93 -11.54
N LEU A 48 -7.03 0.96 -10.97
CA LEU A 48 -6.06 0.14 -11.68
C LEU A 48 -6.58 -1.28 -11.82
N ASP A 49 -6.38 -1.90 -12.99
CA ASP A 49 -6.73 -3.30 -13.19
C ASP A 49 -5.84 -4.24 -12.36
N GLN A 50 -6.39 -5.40 -12.03
CA GLN A 50 -5.74 -6.38 -11.17
C GLN A 50 -4.42 -6.89 -11.76
N ASN A 51 -4.30 -7.02 -13.08
CA ASN A 51 -3.08 -7.52 -13.72
C ASN A 51 -1.93 -6.53 -13.57
N ASN A 52 -2.18 -5.24 -13.83
CA ASN A 52 -1.18 -4.21 -13.60
C ASN A 52 -0.83 -4.09 -12.11
N LEU A 53 -1.81 -4.17 -11.21
CA LEU A 53 -1.55 -4.12 -9.77
C LEU A 53 -0.68 -5.30 -9.29
N SER A 54 -0.96 -6.53 -9.75
CA SER A 54 -0.15 -7.71 -9.43
C SER A 54 1.28 -7.56 -9.95
N ARG A 55 1.45 -7.08 -11.19
CA ARG A 55 2.79 -6.83 -11.76
C ARG A 55 3.57 -5.80 -10.96
N LEU A 56 2.92 -4.74 -10.47
CA LEU A 56 3.56 -3.75 -9.60
C LEU A 56 3.94 -4.34 -8.23
N ALA A 57 3.09 -5.21 -7.68
CA ALA A 57 3.35 -5.87 -6.40
C ALA A 57 4.58 -6.79 -6.47
N GLU A 58 4.68 -7.60 -7.53
CA GLU A 58 5.85 -8.43 -7.83
C GLU A 58 7.13 -7.58 -7.97
N MET A 59 7.04 -6.49 -8.73
CA MET A 59 8.18 -5.57 -8.93
C MET A 59 8.70 -4.97 -7.60
N LEU A 60 7.81 -4.78 -6.62
CA LEU A 60 8.10 -4.23 -5.30
C LEU A 60 8.41 -5.29 -4.23
N ASP A 61 8.31 -6.58 -4.54
CA ASP A 61 8.35 -7.71 -3.59
C ASP A 61 7.34 -7.54 -2.44
N CYS A 62 6.13 -7.05 -2.74
CA CYS A 62 5.09 -6.80 -1.74
C CYS A 62 3.77 -7.48 -2.11
N LYS A 63 2.79 -7.43 -1.22
CA LYS A 63 1.48 -8.07 -1.43
C LYS A 63 0.48 -7.11 -2.08
N VAL A 64 -0.37 -7.65 -2.95
CA VAL A 64 -1.59 -6.95 -3.36
C VAL A 64 -2.64 -7.07 -2.26
N SER A 65 -3.23 -5.95 -1.87
CA SER A 65 -4.36 -5.94 -0.95
C SER A 65 -5.63 -5.44 -1.62
N GLY A 66 -6.77 -5.97 -1.18
CA GLY A 66 -8.09 -5.61 -1.67
C GLY A 66 -8.53 -4.20 -1.27
N TRP A 67 -9.62 -3.76 -1.88
CA TRP A 67 -10.31 -2.53 -1.51
C TRP A 67 -10.89 -2.65 -0.09
N LEU A 68 -11.00 -1.51 0.62
CA LEU A 68 -11.13 -1.40 2.09
C LEU A 68 -9.78 -1.56 2.80
N ILE A 69 -8.99 -0.48 2.77
CA ILE A 69 -7.73 -0.43 3.52
C ILE A 69 -8.08 -0.43 5.01
N LEU A 70 -7.70 -1.50 5.72
CA LEU A 70 -7.76 -1.52 7.17
C LEU A 70 -6.46 -0.96 7.73
N TYR A 71 -6.56 0.12 8.49
CA TYR A 71 -5.44 0.68 9.25
C TYR A 71 -5.74 0.51 10.74
N LEU A 72 -4.89 -0.24 11.43
CA LEU A 72 -5.05 -0.58 12.85
C LEU A 72 -6.39 -1.28 13.19
N GLY A 73 -7.02 -1.93 12.22
CA GLY A 73 -8.32 -2.60 12.37
C GLY A 73 -9.52 -1.74 12.01
N LEU A 74 -9.31 -0.50 11.54
CA LEU A 74 -10.38 0.41 11.11
C LEU A 74 -10.33 0.66 9.60
N PRO A 75 -11.48 0.78 8.92
CA PRO A 75 -11.49 1.16 7.51
C PRO A 75 -10.99 2.60 7.34
N LEU A 76 -9.96 2.75 6.52
CA LEU A 76 -9.40 4.03 6.15
C LEU A 76 -10.47 4.84 5.39
N GLY A 77 -10.81 6.02 5.93
CA GLY A 77 -11.85 6.87 5.35
C GLY A 77 -13.29 6.57 5.81
N GLY A 78 -13.49 5.70 6.80
CA GLY A 78 -14.80 5.55 7.45
C GLY A 78 -15.18 6.76 8.31
N ASN A 79 -16.48 6.91 8.61
CA ASN A 79 -17.01 8.02 9.40
C ASN A 79 -16.84 7.74 10.92
N PRO A 80 -16.00 8.51 11.65
CA PRO A 80 -15.78 8.29 13.07
C PRO A 80 -17.00 8.53 13.97
N LYS A 81 -18.04 9.21 13.44
CA LYS A 81 -19.30 9.49 14.15
C LYS A 81 -20.35 8.40 13.94
N ALA A 82 -20.13 7.47 13.02
CA ALA A 82 -21.07 6.39 12.79
C ALA A 82 -21.10 5.47 14.02
N CYS A 83 -22.30 5.06 14.43
CA CYS A 83 -22.47 4.04 15.47
C CYS A 83 -21.78 2.75 14.99
N GLY A 84 -21.01 2.11 15.88
CA GLY A 84 -20.27 0.90 15.59
C GLY A 84 -18.93 1.06 14.86
N PHE A 85 -18.55 2.28 14.46
CA PHE A 85 -17.25 2.50 13.79
C PHE A 85 -16.06 2.06 14.66
N TRP A 86 -16.18 2.22 15.98
CA TRP A 86 -15.11 1.92 16.95
C TRP A 86 -15.16 0.50 17.52
N ASP A 87 -16.18 -0.28 17.21
CA ASP A 87 -16.36 -1.64 17.75
C ASP A 87 -15.12 -2.53 17.55
N PRO A 88 -14.47 -2.56 16.36
CA PRO A 88 -13.28 -3.39 16.15
C PRO A 88 -12.07 -3.00 17.02
N VAL A 89 -12.03 -1.76 17.52
CA VAL A 89 -10.98 -1.30 18.43
C VAL A 89 -11.33 -1.67 19.86
N ILE A 90 -12.59 -1.51 20.26
CA ILE A 90 -13.09 -1.80 21.61
C ILE A 90 -13.03 -3.31 21.89
N GLU A 91 -13.44 -4.15 20.94
CA GLU A 91 -13.44 -5.62 21.08
C GLU A 91 -12.04 -6.24 21.22
N ARG A 92 -10.97 -5.49 20.91
CA ARG A 92 -9.58 -5.96 20.99
C ARG A 92 -8.89 -5.62 22.32
N ILE A 93 -9.57 -4.90 23.22
CA ILE A 93 -9.12 -4.58 24.58
C ILE A 93 -9.57 -5.71 25.51
#